data_AF-I3SZQ5-F1
#
_entry.id   AF-I3SZQ5-F1
#
_cell.length_a   1.000
_cell.length_b   1.000
_cell.length_c   1.000
_cell.angle_alpha   90.00
_cell.angle_beta   90.00
_cell.angle_gamma   90.00
#
_symmetry.space_group_name_H-M   'P 1'
#
loop_
_entity.id
_entity.type
_entity.pdbx_description
1 polymer ?
#
loop_
_entity_poly.entity_id
_entity_poly.type
_entity_poly.pdbx_seq_one_letter_code
_entity_poly.pdbx_strand_id
1 'polypeptide(L)'
;MLQERCAHEFRALLAEVLTSEAASQETEDGKTLLNSWSTAKRRLKSDPRYNKVPRKEREALWRRYAEDMVRRQKSAHDSREEKHTDAKGRNPLESSKLPPESGRSHERR
;
A
#
# COMPACT_ATOMS: atom_id res chain seq x y z
N MET A 1 -1.42 -12.86 23.09
CA MET A 1 -0.32 -12.07 23.72
C MET A 1 -0.77 -10.62 23.94
N LEU A 2 -0.22 -9.88 24.92
CA LEU A 2 -0.59 -8.48 25.20
C LEU A 2 -0.31 -7.55 23.99
N GLN A 3 0.77 -7.82 23.24
CA GLN A 3 1.16 -7.05 22.06
C GLN A 3 0.12 -7.14 20.94
N GLU A 4 -0.45 -8.32 20.70
CA GLU A 4 -1.50 -8.51 19.69
C GLU A 4 -2.74 -7.68 20.04
N ARG A 5 -3.13 -7.65 21.32
CA ARG A 5 -4.25 -6.81 21.78
C ARG A 5 -3.96 -5.33 21.55
N CYS A 6 -2.78 -4.84 21.93
CA CYS A 6 -2.40 -3.45 21.68
C CYS A 6 -2.42 -3.09 20.18
N ALA A 7 -1.97 -4.00 19.30
CA ALA A 7 -1.99 -3.78 17.86
C ALA A 7 -3.44 -3.75 17.30
N HIS A 8 -4.32 -4.61 17.81
CA HIS A 8 -5.74 -4.61 17.46
C HIS A 8 -6.43 -3.31 17.91
N GLU A 9 -6.22 -2.89 19.16
CA GLU A 9 -6.75 -1.63 19.69
C GLU A 9 -6.26 -0.42 18.89
N PHE A 10 -5.00 -0.44 18.45
CA PHE A 10 -4.45 0.62 17.60
C PHE A 10 -5.06 0.61 16.20
N ARG A 11 -5.33 -0.56 15.62
CA ARG A 11 -6.08 -0.65 14.36
C ARG A 11 -7.52 -0.12 14.51
N ALA A 12 -8.17 -0.40 15.63
CA ALA A 12 -9.48 0.16 15.93
C ALA A 12 -9.41 1.69 16.00
N LEU A 13 -8.43 2.24 16.73
CA LEU A 13 -8.17 3.69 16.77
C LEU A 13 -7.92 4.27 15.36
N LEU A 14 -7.14 3.57 14.52
CA LEU A 14 -6.93 3.98 13.13
C LEU A 14 -8.26 4.04 12.38
N ALA A 15 -9.15 3.07 12.53
CA ALA A 15 -10.45 3.08 11.89
C ALA A 15 -11.39 4.19 12.39
N GLU A 16 -11.28 4.56 13.67
CA GLU A 16 -12.03 5.67 14.25
C GLU A 16 -11.51 7.04 13.78
N VAL A 17 -10.19 7.18 13.59
CA VAL A 17 -9.56 8.47 13.24
C VAL A 17 -9.44 8.68 11.73
N LEU A 18 -9.25 7.61 10.95
CA LEU A 18 -9.04 7.65 9.50
C LEU A 18 -10.33 7.29 8.75
N THR A 19 -11.44 7.90 9.15
CA THR A 19 -12.75 7.76 8.52
C THR A 19 -12.83 8.50 7.18
N SER A 20 -13.90 8.27 6.42
CA SER A 20 -14.16 9.02 5.18
C SER A 20 -14.17 10.53 5.39
N GLU A 21 -14.64 11.01 6.54
CA GLU A 21 -14.60 12.44 6.89
C GLU A 21 -13.15 12.94 7.05
N ALA A 22 -12.29 12.14 7.68
CA ALA A 22 -10.86 12.42 7.78
C ALA A 22 -10.12 12.39 6.42
N ALA A 23 -10.68 11.70 5.43
CA ALA A 23 -10.20 11.74 4.05
C ALA A 23 -10.55 13.06 3.34
N SER A 24 -11.70 13.66 3.69
CA SER A 24 -12.15 14.96 3.16
C SER A 24 -11.57 16.16 3.91
N GLN A 25 -11.08 15.95 5.14
CA GLN A 25 -10.42 16.98 5.94
C GLN A 25 -8.95 17.14 5.49
N GLU A 26 -8.73 18.02 4.51
CA GLU A 26 -7.39 18.51 4.17
C GLU A 26 -6.93 19.60 5.14
N THR A 27 -5.65 19.54 5.50
CA THR A 27 -4.98 20.67 6.16
C THR A 27 -4.61 21.73 5.13
N GLU A 28 -4.26 22.95 5.55
CA GLU A 28 -3.86 24.06 4.65
C GLU A 28 -2.79 23.70 3.61
N ASP A 29 -1.99 22.67 3.88
CA ASP A 29 -0.92 22.17 3.01
C ASP A 29 -1.40 21.09 2.00
N GLY A 30 -2.71 20.85 1.92
CA GLY A 30 -3.33 19.80 1.09
C GLY A 30 -3.11 18.37 1.61
N LYS A 31 -2.70 18.24 2.88
CA LYS A 31 -2.40 16.93 3.49
C LYS A 31 -3.59 16.42 4.29
N THR A 32 -4.04 15.20 3.98
CA THR A 32 -5.06 14.47 4.75
C THR A 32 -4.44 13.56 5.80
N LEU A 33 -5.27 13.04 6.71
CA LEU A 33 -4.85 12.04 7.71
C LEU A 33 -4.44 10.70 7.05
N LEU A 34 -5.00 10.38 5.87
CA LEU A 34 -4.66 9.18 5.10
C LEU A 34 -3.37 9.34 4.29
N ASN A 35 -3.07 10.56 3.81
CA ASN A 35 -1.91 10.81 2.97
C ASN A 35 -0.65 11.19 3.77
N SER A 36 -0.81 11.76 4.98
CA SER A 36 0.32 12.26 5.76
C SER A 36 0.40 11.68 7.18
N TRP A 37 1.47 10.91 7.43
CA TRP A 37 1.76 10.37 8.77
C TRP A 37 1.95 11.47 9.82
N SER A 38 2.54 12.60 9.47
CA SER A 38 2.74 13.71 10.41
C SER A 38 1.43 14.32 10.89
N THR A 39 0.45 14.42 9.99
CA THR A 39 -0.91 14.88 10.30
C THR A 39 -1.65 13.82 11.13
N ALA A 40 -1.59 12.55 10.71
CA ALA A 40 -2.18 11.43 11.47
C ALA A 40 -1.61 11.33 12.89
N LYS A 41 -0.29 11.43 13.03
CA LYS A 41 0.41 11.36 14.30
C LYS A 41 -0.05 12.43 15.28
N ARG A 42 -0.35 13.66 14.83
CA ARG A 42 -0.89 14.70 15.72
C ARG A 42 -2.21 14.29 16.36
N ARG A 43 -3.11 13.66 15.59
CA ARG A 43 -4.39 13.16 16.11
C ARG A 43 -4.20 11.94 17.00
N LEU A 44 -3.38 11.00 16.56
CA LEU A 44 -3.12 9.75 17.29
C LEU A 44 -2.40 9.99 18.63
N LYS A 45 -1.50 10.99 18.70
CA LYS A 45 -0.76 11.31 19.94
C LYS A 45 -1.66 11.75 21.10
N SER A 46 -2.87 12.22 20.82
CA SER A 46 -3.84 12.60 21.86
C SER A 46 -4.46 11.39 22.55
N ASP A 47 -4.41 10.20 21.94
CA ASP A 47 -5.05 9.00 22.47
C ASP A 47 -4.05 8.13 23.27
N PRO A 48 -4.41 7.62 24.47
CA PRO A 48 -3.53 6.79 25.29
C PRO A 48 -3.14 5.46 24.63
N ARG A 49 -3.96 4.92 23.71
CA ARG A 49 -3.70 3.68 22.97
C ARG A 49 -2.49 3.83 22.04
N TYR A 50 -2.16 5.04 21.59
CA TYR A 50 -0.95 5.31 20.80
C TYR A 50 0.34 4.98 21.56
N ASN A 51 0.38 5.20 22.88
CA ASN A 51 1.57 4.92 23.69
C ASN A 51 1.74 3.43 24.01
N LYS A 52 0.68 2.63 23.91
CA LYS A 52 0.69 1.18 24.18
C LYS A 52 1.35 0.36 23.07
N VAL A 53 1.39 0.88 21.84
CA VAL A 53 2.02 0.22 20.70
C VAL A 53 3.49 0.62 20.57
N PRO A 54 4.41 -0.30 20.26
CA PRO A 54 5.82 0.05 20.02
C PRO A 54 5.98 0.95 18.79
N ARG A 55 6.85 1.97 18.90
CA ARG A 55 7.05 2.99 17.84
C ARG A 55 7.35 2.40 16.46
N LYS A 56 8.09 1.28 16.41
CA LYS A 56 8.43 0.57 15.17
C LYS A 56 7.21 0.04 14.40
N GLU A 57 6.11 -0.24 15.10
CA GLU A 57 4.91 -0.80 14.47
C GLU A 57 3.85 0.25 14.16
N ARG A 58 3.84 1.39 14.85
CA ARG A 58 2.82 2.44 14.67
C ARG A 58 2.72 2.89 13.21
N GLU A 59 3.86 3.19 12.60
CA GLU A 59 3.89 3.65 11.21
C GLU A 59 3.55 2.52 10.23
N ALA A 60 3.99 1.28 10.49
CA ALA A 60 3.68 0.14 9.64
C ALA A 60 2.17 -0.17 9.66
N LEU A 61 1.54 -0.12 10.84
CA LEU A 61 0.09 -0.32 11.01
C LEU A 61 -0.71 0.80 10.34
N TRP A 62 -0.30 2.05 10.52
CA TRP A 62 -0.93 3.19 9.84
C TRP A 62 -0.79 3.08 8.33
N ARG A 63 0.41 2.80 7.81
CA ARG A 63 0.67 2.72 6.37
C ARG A 63 -0.19 1.65 5.72
N ARG A 64 -0.21 0.44 6.30
CA ARG A 64 -1.09 -0.66 5.86
C ARG A 64 -2.56 -0.26 5.84
N TYR A 65 -3.04 0.43 6.87
CA TYR A 65 -4.43 0.85 6.97
C TYR A 65 -4.77 1.95 5.94
N ALA A 66 -3.91 2.96 5.81
CA ALA A 66 -4.07 4.05 4.86
C ALA A 66 -4.08 3.53 3.42
N GLU A 67 -3.16 2.62 3.07
CA GLU A 67 -3.12 1.98 1.76
C GLU A 67 -4.39 1.16 1.47
N ASP A 68 -4.89 0.41 2.46
CA ASP A 68 -6.13 -0.36 2.33
C ASP A 68 -7.35 0.55 2.14
N MET A 69 -7.43 1.66 2.89
CA MET A 69 -8.47 2.67 2.74
C MET A 69 -8.44 3.35 1.38
N VAL A 70 -7.28 3.79 0.91
CA VAL A 70 -7.12 4.40 -0.42
C VAL A 70 -7.46 3.39 -1.51
N ARG A 71 -7.07 2.12 -1.34
CA ARG A 71 -7.46 1.04 -2.26
C ARG A 71 -8.97 0.85 -2.30
N ARG A 72 -9.65 0.82 -1.15
CA ARG A 72 -11.12 0.69 -1.06
C ARG A 72 -11.85 1.86 -1.68
N GLN A 73 -11.37 3.08 -1.47
CA GLN A 73 -11.94 4.29 -2.08
C GLN A 73 -11.77 4.26 -3.61
N LYS A 74 -10.60 3.89 -4.10
CA LYS A 74 -10.36 3.73 -5.54
C LYS A 74 -11.17 2.59 -6.14
N SER A 75 -11.26 1.43 -5.50
CA SER A 75 -12.07 0.31 -6.01
C SER A 75 -13.56 0.63 -6.01
N ALA A 76 -14.06 1.36 -5.00
CA ALA A 76 -15.45 1.83 -4.98
C ALA A 76 -15.74 2.88 -6.07
N HIS A 77 -14.72 3.64 -6.48
CA HIS A 77 -14.81 4.56 -7.61
C HIS A 77 -14.72 3.82 -8.96
N ASP A 78 -13.83 2.83 -9.06
CA ASP A 78 -13.56 1.99 -10.24
C ASP A 78 -14.68 0.98 -10.53
N SER A 79 -15.52 0.65 -9.53
CA SER A 79 -16.72 -0.18 -9.72
C SER A 79 -17.76 0.45 -10.67
N ARG A 80 -17.57 1.72 -11.07
CA ARG A 80 -18.41 2.38 -12.09
C ARG A 80 -17.79 2.37 -13.49
N GLU A 81 -16.55 1.92 -13.64
CA GLU A 81 -15.83 1.83 -14.92
C GLU A 81 -15.44 0.40 -15.33
N GLU A 82 -15.97 -0.63 -14.67
CA GLU A 82 -15.92 -2.02 -15.18
C GLU A 82 -16.96 -2.27 -16.29
N LYS A 83 -16.87 -1.45 -17.34
CA LYS A 83 -17.25 -1.81 -18.70
C LYS A 83 -16.26 -1.15 -19.65
N HIS A 84 -15.13 -1.81 -19.91
CA HIS A 84 -14.64 -2.14 -21.26
C HIS A 84 -13.17 -2.57 -21.24
N THR A 85 -12.91 -3.70 -21.92
CA THR A 85 -11.64 -4.09 -22.59
C THR A 85 -10.41 -4.22 -21.69
N ASP A 86 -9.80 -5.39 -21.54
CA ASP A 86 -9.10 -6.04 -22.63
C ASP A 86 -8.86 -7.52 -22.28
N ALA A 87 -9.36 -8.38 -23.15
CA ALA A 87 -8.90 -9.73 -23.24
C ALA A 87 -7.52 -9.74 -23.90
N LYS A 88 -6.58 -10.50 -23.31
CA LYS A 88 -5.50 -11.17 -24.04
C LYS A 88 -4.32 -10.29 -24.50
N GLY A 89 -3.53 -9.79 -23.55
CA GLY A 89 -2.14 -9.38 -23.79
C GLY A 89 -1.13 -10.29 -23.08
N ARG A 90 -0.83 -11.48 -23.62
CA ARG A 90 0.30 -12.32 -23.16
C ARG A 90 1.48 -12.20 -24.15
N ASN A 91 2.56 -11.57 -23.67
CA ASN A 91 3.93 -11.49 -24.24
C ASN A 91 4.09 -10.68 -25.54
N PRO A 92 5.26 -10.05 -25.82
CA PRO A 92 6.62 -10.56 -25.57
C PRO A 92 7.65 -9.51 -25.09
N LEU A 93 8.73 -9.94 -24.44
CA LEU A 93 10.13 -9.47 -24.58
C LEU A 93 10.94 -10.11 -23.44
N GLU A 94 11.78 -11.11 -23.73
CA GLU A 94 13.16 -10.94 -24.18
C GLU A 94 14.11 -10.53 -23.04
N SER A 95 14.81 -11.52 -22.47
CA SER A 95 16.26 -11.47 -22.22
C SER A 95 16.65 -12.48 -21.17
N SER A 96 17.27 -13.58 -21.59
CA SER A 96 18.25 -14.31 -20.78
C SER A 96 19.25 -14.97 -21.71
N LYS A 97 20.39 -14.29 -21.79
CA LYS A 97 21.64 -14.64 -22.45
C LYS A 97 22.13 -16.04 -22.05
N LEU A 98 22.55 -16.86 -23.01
CA LEU A 98 23.67 -17.80 -22.89
C LEU A 98 24.26 -18.04 -24.30
N PRO A 99 25.59 -17.99 -24.48
CA PRO A 99 26.22 -18.36 -25.75
C PRO A 99 26.50 -19.88 -25.80
N PRO A 100 26.26 -20.55 -26.92
CA PRO A 100 26.98 -21.78 -27.25
C PRO A 100 28.17 -21.45 -28.15
N GLU A 101 29.35 -21.47 -27.54
CA GLU A 101 30.59 -21.79 -28.24
C GLU A 101 30.56 -23.28 -28.61
N SER A 102 30.78 -23.61 -29.89
CA SER A 102 31.62 -24.74 -30.34
C SER A 102 31.36 -25.08 -31.81
N GLY A 103 32.38 -24.89 -32.64
CA GLY A 103 32.75 -25.93 -33.61
C GLY A 103 32.28 -25.80 -35.06
N ARG A 104 32.86 -24.85 -35.79
CA ARG A 104 33.46 -24.96 -37.15
C ARG A 104 32.86 -25.93 -38.20
N SER A 105 32.54 -25.32 -39.33
CA SER A 105 32.22 -25.87 -40.66
C SER A 105 33.25 -26.84 -41.28
N HIS A 106 32.72 -27.70 -42.16
CA HIS A 106 33.29 -28.35 -43.36
C HIS A 106 34.76 -28.11 -43.75
N GLU A 107 35.50 -29.19 -44.09
CA GLU A 107 36.29 -29.26 -45.34
C GLU A 107 36.58 -30.71 -45.81
N ARG A 108 36.71 -30.82 -47.13
CA ARG A 108 36.88 -31.93 -48.07
C ARG A 108 38.22 -32.68 -47.93
N ARG A 109 38.23 -33.95 -48.34
CA ARG A 109 39.38 -34.57 -49.02
C ARG A 109 38.87 -35.61 -50.01
#